data_AF-A0A2D5PL71-F1
#
_entry.id   AF-A0A2D5PL71-F1
#
_cell.length_a   1.000
_cell.length_b   1.000
_cell.length_c   1.000
_cell.angle_alpha   90.00
_cell.angle_beta   90.00
_cell.angle_gamma   90.00
#
_symmetry.space_group_name_H-M   'P 1'
#
loop_
_entity.id
_entity.type
_entity.pdbx_description
1 polymer ?
#
loop_
_entity_poly.entity_id
_entity_poly.type
_entity_poly.pdbx_seq_one_letter_code
_entity_poly.pdbx_strand_id
1 'polypeptide(L)'
;MAKYFLIVIIPALLCSCASKEITLESSLYEYSQANCLYWYFENKGYDTKDIRSISGGIVEMSGESIEKFQEISLFIKDYHPDVKTKNNIDVNLYKCFRLKDSEELKGIIER
;
A
#
# COMPACT_ATOMS: atom_id res chain seq x y z
N MET A 1 19.34 -25.56 -57.66
CA MET A 1 18.10 -25.54 -56.84
C MET A 1 18.49 -25.18 -55.42
N ALA A 2 17.84 -24.15 -54.84
CA ALA A 2 17.87 -23.68 -53.43
C ALA A 2 19.28 -23.41 -52.84
N LYS A 3 19.82 -22.18 -52.75
CA LYS A 3 19.37 -20.97 -52.01
C LYS A 3 18.80 -21.31 -50.62
N TYR A 4 19.20 -20.55 -49.61
CA TYR A 4 18.75 -20.58 -48.20
C TYR A 4 19.50 -21.53 -47.24
N PHE A 5 20.73 -21.16 -46.86
CA PHE A 5 21.29 -21.52 -45.55
C PHE A 5 21.82 -20.24 -44.90
N LEU A 6 20.91 -19.33 -44.58
CA LEU A 6 21.16 -18.20 -43.72
C LEU A 6 19.90 -18.05 -42.85
N ILE A 7 20.14 -17.91 -41.55
CA ILE A 7 19.19 -17.40 -40.55
C ILE A 7 18.18 -18.43 -40.03
N VAL A 8 18.61 -19.33 -39.15
CA VAL A 8 17.75 -19.81 -38.05
C VAL A 8 18.58 -20.00 -36.77
N ILE A 9 19.23 -18.93 -36.29
CA ILE A 9 19.70 -18.86 -34.91
C ILE A 9 19.15 -17.59 -34.24
N ILE A 10 17.88 -17.26 -34.50
CA ILE A 10 17.18 -16.19 -33.76
C ILE A 10 15.68 -16.55 -33.71
N PRO A 11 15.29 -17.52 -32.86
CA PRO A 11 14.15 -17.19 -32.01
C PRO A 11 14.26 -17.75 -30.57
N ALA A 12 15.45 -18.14 -30.12
CA ALA A 12 15.62 -18.67 -28.74
C ALA A 12 15.77 -17.58 -27.66
N LEU A 13 15.73 -16.28 -28.02
CA LEU A 13 16.07 -15.16 -27.12
C LEU A 13 14.88 -14.27 -26.72
N LEU A 14 13.64 -14.64 -27.04
CA LEU A 14 12.46 -13.79 -26.76
C LEU A 14 11.52 -14.33 -25.67
N CYS A 15 12.01 -15.17 -24.75
CA CYS A 15 11.39 -15.34 -23.44
C CYS A 15 12.24 -14.68 -22.35
N SER A 16 12.53 -13.40 -22.51
CA SER A 16 12.86 -12.58 -21.35
C SER A 16 11.53 -12.26 -20.64
N CYS A 17 11.15 -13.12 -19.68
CA CYS A 17 10.21 -12.71 -18.66
C CYS A 17 10.89 -11.59 -17.90
N ALA A 18 10.65 -10.34 -18.29
CA ALA A 18 10.89 -9.21 -17.42
C ALA A 18 9.95 -9.40 -16.23
N SER A 19 10.41 -10.07 -15.17
CA SER A 19 9.77 -10.00 -13.88
C SER A 19 9.88 -8.55 -13.46
N LYS A 20 8.83 -7.77 -13.75
CA LYS A 20 8.64 -6.49 -13.09
C LYS A 20 8.63 -6.87 -11.61
N GLU A 21 9.62 -6.44 -10.85
CA GLU A 21 9.51 -6.47 -9.40
C GLU A 21 8.21 -5.73 -9.09
N ILE A 22 7.17 -6.49 -8.78
CA ILE A 22 6.05 -5.96 -8.04
C ILE A 22 6.72 -5.67 -6.71
N THR A 23 7.16 -4.43 -6.51
CA THR A 23 7.40 -3.91 -5.17
C THR A 23 6.08 -4.11 -4.46
N LEU A 24 5.94 -5.25 -3.78
CA LEU A 24 4.85 -5.52 -2.88
C LEU A 24 4.86 -4.32 -1.94
N GLU A 25 3.81 -3.49 -1.96
CA GLU A 25 3.74 -2.43 -0.96
C GLU A 25 3.86 -3.10 0.40
N SER A 26 4.72 -2.56 1.28
CA SER A 26 4.90 -3.15 2.60
C SER A 26 3.54 -3.34 3.24
N SER A 27 3.30 -4.50 3.86
CA SER A 27 2.10 -4.79 4.65
C SER A 27 1.82 -3.68 5.68
N LEU A 28 2.85 -2.96 6.12
CA LEU A 28 2.73 -1.79 6.99
C LEU A 28 2.05 -0.61 6.30
N TYR A 29 2.33 -0.32 5.03
CA TYR A 29 1.63 0.72 4.26
C TYR A 29 0.18 0.33 3.99
N GLU A 30 -0.06 -0.91 3.58
CA GLU A 30 -1.41 -1.45 3.36
C GLU A 30 -2.25 -1.38 4.64
N TYR A 31 -1.67 -1.83 5.75
CA TYR A 31 -2.29 -1.72 7.07
C TYR A 31 -2.55 -0.26 7.45
N SER A 32 -1.59 0.62 7.21
CA SER A 32 -1.74 2.04 7.55
C SER A 32 -2.93 2.66 6.83
N GLN A 33 -3.09 2.35 5.54
CA GLN A 33 -4.22 2.85 4.77
C GLN A 33 -5.54 2.26 5.26
N ALA A 34 -5.61 0.94 5.48
CA ALA A 34 -6.81 0.27 5.97
C ALA A 34 -7.23 0.77 7.36
N ASN A 35 -6.28 0.96 8.28
CA ASN A 35 -6.51 1.49 9.63
C ASN A 35 -6.99 2.95 9.60
N CYS A 36 -6.46 3.77 8.70
CA CYS A 36 -6.94 5.14 8.52
C CYS A 36 -8.39 5.17 8.02
N LEU A 37 -8.71 4.33 7.02
CA LEU A 37 -10.08 4.21 6.53
C LEU A 37 -11.02 3.70 7.63
N TYR A 38 -10.58 2.73 8.44
CA TYR A 38 -11.33 2.27 9.61
C TYR A 38 -11.75 3.44 10.49
N TRP A 39 -10.81 4.28 10.92
CA TRP A 39 -11.11 5.42 11.79
C TRP A 39 -11.99 6.47 11.11
N TYR A 40 -11.79 6.70 9.81
CA TYR A 40 -12.66 7.60 9.05
C TYR A 40 -14.12 7.14 9.07
N PHE A 41 -14.37 5.87 8.74
CA PHE A 41 -15.72 5.31 8.68
C PHE A 41 -16.35 5.15 10.08
N GLU A 42 -15.55 4.75 11.07
CA GLU A 42 -15.97 4.65 12.47
C GLU A 42 -16.49 6.01 12.99
N ASN A 43 -15.73 7.09 12.75
CA ASN A 43 -16.09 8.44 13.19
C ASN A 43 -17.36 8.98 12.49
N LYS A 44 -17.74 8.40 11.35
CA LYS A 44 -18.96 8.74 10.61
C LYS A 44 -20.15 7.84 11.01
N GLY A 45 -19.93 6.83 11.87
CA GLY A 45 -20.95 5.90 12.32
C GLY A 45 -21.30 4.80 11.31
N TYR A 46 -20.41 4.49 10.38
CA TYR A 46 -20.58 3.36 9.46
C TYR A 46 -20.11 2.05 10.10
N ASP A 47 -20.62 0.91 9.61
CA ASP A 47 -20.10 -0.40 9.97
C ASP A 47 -18.67 -0.57 9.42
N THR A 48 -17.75 -0.93 10.31
CA THR A 48 -16.32 -1.09 10.02
C THR A 48 -15.84 -2.54 10.09
N LYS A 49 -16.76 -3.51 10.22
CA LYS A 49 -16.43 -4.93 10.37
C LYS A 49 -15.50 -5.45 9.27
N ASP A 50 -15.82 -5.17 8.01
CA ASP A 50 -15.01 -5.66 6.89
C ASP A 50 -13.63 -5.00 6.85
N ILE A 51 -13.54 -3.70 7.15
CA ILE A 51 -12.27 -2.98 7.21
C ILE A 51 -11.41 -3.53 8.35
N ARG A 52 -12.02 -3.84 9.50
CA ARG A 52 -11.35 -4.50 10.62
C ARG A 52 -10.83 -5.88 10.23
N SER A 53 -11.63 -6.68 9.53
CA SER A 53 -11.22 -7.99 9.02
C SER A 53 -10.07 -7.90 8.01
N ILE A 54 -10.11 -6.94 7.08
CA ILE A 54 -9.03 -6.67 6.12
C ILE A 54 -7.75 -6.29 6.87
N SER A 55 -7.84 -5.32 7.78
CA SER A 55 -6.69 -4.86 8.57
C SER A 55 -6.09 -5.98 9.41
N GLY A 56 -6.93 -6.83 10.03
CA GLY A 56 -6.49 -8.00 10.78
C GLY A 56 -5.83 -9.06 9.88
N GLY A 57 -6.35 -9.29 8.68
CA GLY A 57 -5.75 -10.17 7.69
C GLY A 57 -4.36 -9.70 7.25
N ILE A 58 -4.17 -8.38 7.06
CA ILE A 58 -2.87 -7.81 6.73
C ILE A 58 -1.86 -8.07 7.86
N VAL A 59 -2.27 -7.89 9.13
CA VAL A 59 -1.41 -8.19 10.29
C VAL A 59 -1.03 -9.66 10.32
N GLU A 60 -1.99 -10.56 10.19
CA GLU A 60 -1.79 -12.01 10.27
C GLU A 60 -0.87 -12.55 9.16
N MET A 61 -1.01 -12.00 7.95
CA MET A 61 -0.23 -12.44 6.79
C MET A 61 1.16 -11.79 6.71
N SER A 62 1.44 -10.83 7.60
CA SER A 62 2.69 -10.08 7.61
C SER A 62 3.80 -10.83 8.35
N GLY A 63 5.05 -10.61 7.94
CA GLY A 63 6.25 -11.00 8.70
C GLY A 63 6.71 -9.95 9.71
N GLU A 64 6.01 -8.83 9.82
CA GLU A 64 6.36 -7.68 10.67
C GLU A 64 5.93 -7.89 12.13
N SER A 65 6.59 -7.18 13.05
CA SER A 65 6.26 -7.29 14.48
C SER A 65 4.93 -6.60 14.82
N ILE A 66 4.25 -7.10 15.86
CA ILE A 66 2.98 -6.54 16.30
C ILE A 66 3.13 -5.10 16.82
N GLU A 67 4.30 -4.78 17.38
CA GLU A 67 4.63 -3.45 17.90
C GLU A 67 4.62 -2.40 16.78
N LYS A 68 5.08 -2.74 15.57
CA LYS A 68 5.01 -1.83 14.41
C LYS A 68 3.56 -1.48 14.07
N PHE A 69 2.66 -2.47 14.06
CA PHE A 69 1.24 -2.24 13.79
C PHE A 69 0.55 -1.40 14.88
N GLN A 70 0.93 -1.60 16.14
CA GLN A 70 0.45 -0.78 17.26
C GLN A 70 0.93 0.67 17.13
N GLU A 71 2.21 0.90 16.82
CA GLU A 71 2.77 2.22 16.64
C GLU A 71 2.09 2.97 15.48
N ILE A 72 1.92 2.29 14.34
CA ILE A 72 1.17 2.83 13.19
C ILE A 72 -0.26 3.19 13.58
N SER A 73 -0.96 2.35 14.33
CA SER A 73 -2.33 2.63 14.79
C SER A 73 -2.42 3.89 15.66
N LEU A 74 -1.45 4.09 16.54
CA LEU A 74 -1.37 5.28 17.38
C LEU A 74 -1.10 6.52 16.53
N PHE A 75 -0.12 6.45 15.63
CA PHE A 75 0.20 7.53 14.71
C PHE A 75 -1.03 7.96 13.87
N ILE A 76 -1.75 7.00 13.27
CA ILE A 76 -2.90 7.29 12.41
C ILE A 76 -4.03 7.98 13.16
N LYS A 77 -4.30 7.57 14.39
CA LYS A 77 -5.35 8.14 15.22
C LYS A 77 -5.16 9.65 15.43
N ASP A 78 -3.91 10.07 15.57
CA ASP A 78 -3.54 11.46 15.83
C ASP A 78 -3.12 12.22 14.55
N TYR A 79 -3.01 11.54 13.41
CA TYR A 79 -2.57 12.12 12.14
C TYR A 79 -3.58 13.13 11.56
N HIS A 80 -3.20 14.41 11.55
CA HIS A 80 -3.98 15.52 10.99
C HIS A 80 -3.09 16.40 10.09
N PRO A 81 -2.86 16.00 8.84
CA PRO A 81 -2.01 16.78 7.94
C PRO A 81 -2.70 18.09 7.56
N ASP A 82 -1.93 19.18 7.48
CA ASP A 82 -2.40 20.43 6.89
C ASP A 82 -2.49 20.26 5.37
N VAL A 83 -3.71 20.02 4.88
CA VAL A 83 -3.97 19.78 3.46
C VAL A 83 -4.90 20.85 2.91
N LYS A 84 -4.42 21.53 1.87
CA LYS A 84 -5.25 22.37 1.01
C LYS A 84 -5.77 21.54 -0.17
N THR A 85 -7.07 21.29 -0.21
CA THR A 85 -7.72 20.58 -1.33
C THR A 85 -8.29 21.59 -2.32
N LYS A 86 -8.21 21.29 -3.63
CA LYS A 86 -8.78 22.14 -4.70
C LYS A 86 -10.28 21.94 -4.90
N ASN A 87 -10.77 20.79 -4.45
CA ASN A 87 -12.16 20.36 -4.59
C ASN A 87 -12.69 20.11 -3.17
N ASN A 88 -13.97 20.39 -2.92
CA ASN A 88 -14.68 20.22 -1.64
C ASN A 88 -14.74 18.74 -1.20
N ILE A 89 -13.57 18.15 -0.97
CA ILE A 89 -13.34 16.76 -0.57
C ILE A 89 -13.20 16.74 0.95
N ASP A 90 -13.75 15.71 1.57
CA ASP A 90 -13.56 15.46 3.00
C ASP A 90 -12.06 15.25 3.28
N VAL A 91 -11.44 16.22 3.94
CA VAL A 91 -10.01 16.22 4.26
C VAL A 91 -9.63 15.01 5.12
N ASN A 92 -10.55 14.54 5.98
CA ASN A 92 -10.31 13.38 6.83
C ASN A 92 -10.30 12.06 6.05
N LEU A 93 -10.98 12.00 4.91
CA LEU A 93 -10.86 10.86 4.00
C LEU A 93 -9.61 10.99 3.13
N TYR A 94 -9.37 12.21 2.61
CA TYR A 94 -8.26 12.49 1.73
C TYR A 94 -6.90 12.14 2.37
N LYS A 95 -6.71 12.42 3.66
CA LYS A 95 -5.47 12.09 4.37
C LYS A 95 -5.11 10.60 4.28
N CYS A 96 -6.10 9.70 4.28
CA CYS A 96 -5.85 8.26 4.19
C CYS A 96 -5.26 7.84 2.84
N PHE A 97 -5.54 8.58 1.76
CA PHE A 97 -4.96 8.33 0.44
C PHE A 97 -3.58 8.96 0.24
N ARG A 98 -3.13 9.81 1.18
CA ARG A 98 -1.84 10.50 1.13
C ARG A 98 -0.88 10.06 2.24
N LEU A 99 -1.27 9.09 3.07
CA LEU A 99 -0.46 8.59 4.18
C LEU A 99 0.96 8.19 3.77
N LYS A 100 1.12 7.57 2.59
CA LYS A 100 2.43 7.17 2.07
C LYS A 100 3.40 8.32 1.81
N ASP A 101 2.89 9.56 1.73
CA ASP A 101 3.72 10.76 1.58
C ASP A 101 4.15 11.33 2.94
N SER A 102 3.72 10.73 4.06
CA SER A 102 4.12 11.15 5.40
C SER A 102 5.52 10.64 5.72
N GLU A 103 6.48 11.56 5.85
CA GLU A 103 7.85 11.24 6.30
C GLU A 103 7.86 10.61 7.70
N GLU A 104 6.91 10.99 8.57
CA GLU A 104 6.79 10.41 9.91
C GLU A 104 6.36 8.93 9.83
N LEU A 105 5.38 8.62 8.97
CA LEU A 105 4.96 7.23 8.76
C LEU A 105 6.09 6.40 8.15
N LYS A 106 6.80 6.97 7.18
CA LYS A 106 7.98 6.34 6.58
C LYS A 106 9.04 6.04 7.64
N GLY A 107 9.31 6.98 8.54
CA GLY A 107 10.23 6.78 9.66
C GLY A 107 9.78 5.68 10.62
N ILE A 108 8.48 5.51 10.85
CA ILE A 108 7.96 4.39 11.65
C ILE A 108 8.21 3.04 10.94
N ILE A 109 7.96 2.99 9.63
CA ILE A 109 8.06 1.77 8.83
C ILE A 109 9.50 1.29 8.64
N GLU A 110 10.44 2.22 8.40
CA GLU A 110 11.84 1.93 8.05
C GLU A 110 12.76 1.66 9.26
N ARG A 111 12.29 1.85 10.49
CA ARG A 111 13.03 1.47 11.71
C ARG A 111 13.02 -0.04 11.95
#